data_AF-A0A6B2C9D5-F1
#
_entry.id   AF-A0A6B2C9D5-F1
#
_cell.length_a   1.000
_cell.length_b   1.000
_cell.length_c   1.000
_cell.angle_alpha   90.00
_cell.angle_beta   90.00
_cell.angle_gamma   90.00
#
_symmetry.space_group_name_H-M   'P 1'
#
loop_
_entity.id
_entity.type
_entity.pdbx_description
1 polymer ?
#
loop_
_entity_poly.entity_id
_entity_poly.type
_entity_poly.pdbx_seq_one_letter_code
_entity_poly.pdbx_strand_id
1 'polypeptide(L)'
;MRKILSHCPWIIIDVGMIYFHREDEFKSLCREIILGAKTYERLCGSRDRYVVIHFLRGLYTDYFKKYVENMRIPIYEVPIQYFLSFFTRPLYLDPYAYDVFTSSDVWSHDVFIIGGIVDKPPRKRLTTELVERCCPETSRKKIVLKGSVVGVPPEINSITEIILKTLLYNDVEKAIKDTMSKRDAMIRAYYELVKRRRYIKTIDDVKNIYEELSRWLNLDEITFRRSLKRAGIPRELWI
;
A
#
# COMPACT_ATOMS: atom_id res chain seq x y z
N MET A 1 -0.08 25.63 -7.81
CA MET A 1 1.19 25.47 -7.06
C MET A 1 1.27 24.04 -6.53
N ARG A 2 2.27 23.24 -6.91
CA ARG A 2 2.47 21.90 -6.30
C ARG A 2 3.06 22.10 -4.91
N LYS A 3 2.39 21.58 -3.87
CA LYS A 3 2.86 21.66 -2.48
C LYS A 3 3.94 20.59 -2.29
N ILE A 4 5.20 20.99 -2.21
CA ILE A 4 6.32 20.12 -1.84
C ILE A 4 6.32 20.02 -0.31
N LEU A 5 6.54 18.82 0.22
CA LEU A 5 6.66 18.57 1.65
C LEU A 5 7.93 19.26 2.21
N SER A 6 7.81 19.93 3.36
CA SER A 6 8.95 20.57 4.04
C SER A 6 9.85 19.58 4.77
N HIS A 7 9.32 18.40 5.10
CA HIS A 7 10.05 17.29 5.68
C HIS A 7 9.53 16.00 5.04
N CYS A 8 10.44 15.13 4.61
CA CYS A 8 10.08 13.81 4.10
C CYS A 8 10.78 12.69 4.88
N PRO A 9 10.02 11.66 5.30
CA PRO A 9 10.56 10.53 6.02
C PRO A 9 11.36 9.64 5.08
N TRP A 10 12.17 8.75 5.65
CA TRP A 10 12.77 7.68 4.87
C TRP A 10 11.69 6.66 4.49
N ILE A 11 11.73 6.21 3.24
CA ILE A 11 10.93 5.09 2.76
C ILE A 11 11.90 3.99 2.36
N ILE A 12 11.83 2.88 3.08
CA ILE A 12 12.63 1.68 2.82
C ILE A 12 11.73 0.65 2.15
N ILE A 13 12.15 0.17 0.97
CA ILE A 13 11.56 -1.01 0.35
C ILE A 13 12.42 -2.22 0.69
N ASP A 14 11.88 -3.11 1.49
CA ASP A 14 12.54 -4.35 1.91
C ASP A 14 12.28 -5.46 0.90
N VAL A 15 13.26 -5.74 0.04
CA VAL A 15 13.19 -6.83 -0.96
C VAL A 15 14.02 -8.05 -0.52
N GLY A 16 14.20 -8.26 0.79
CA GLY A 16 14.94 -9.42 1.32
C GLY A 16 14.41 -10.79 0.86
N MET A 17 13.14 -10.86 0.46
CA MET A 17 12.46 -12.08 0.00
C MET A 17 12.33 -12.16 -1.54
N ILE A 18 13.19 -11.48 -2.30
CA ILE A 18 13.05 -11.38 -3.77
C ILE A 18 13.01 -12.75 -4.47
N TYR A 19 13.71 -13.75 -3.93
CA TYR A 19 13.86 -15.08 -4.51
C TYR A 19 12.57 -15.91 -4.51
N PHE A 20 11.53 -15.46 -3.79
CA PHE A 20 10.19 -16.05 -3.86
C PHE A 20 9.39 -15.59 -5.08
N HIS A 21 9.84 -14.54 -5.78
CA HIS A 21 9.13 -13.98 -6.92
C HIS A 21 9.40 -14.80 -8.18
N ARG A 22 8.33 -15.12 -8.92
CA ARG A 22 8.45 -15.48 -10.34
C ARG A 22 8.90 -14.27 -11.16
N GLU A 23 9.36 -14.50 -12.39
CA GLU A 23 9.86 -13.42 -13.25
C GLU A 23 8.82 -12.30 -13.51
N ASP A 24 7.55 -12.66 -13.66
CA ASP A 24 6.44 -11.71 -13.85
C ASP A 24 6.12 -10.91 -12.57
N GLU A 25 6.22 -11.56 -11.41
CA GLU A 25 6.08 -10.94 -10.09
C GLU A 25 7.24 -9.97 -9.84
N PHE A 26 8.46 -10.37 -10.17
CA PHE A 26 9.67 -9.55 -10.07
C PHE A 26 9.59 -8.29 -10.96
N LYS A 27 9.17 -8.45 -12.23
CA LYS A 27 8.96 -7.30 -13.12
C LYS A 27 7.90 -6.34 -12.59
N SER A 28 6.88 -6.87 -11.91
CA SER A 28 5.84 -6.07 -11.26
C SER A 28 6.42 -5.31 -10.05
N LEU A 29 7.17 -5.99 -9.19
CA LEU A 29 7.90 -5.40 -8.05
C LEU A 29 8.80 -4.23 -8.50
N CYS A 30 9.64 -4.44 -9.52
CA CYS A 30 10.49 -3.37 -10.04
C CYS A 30 9.68 -2.17 -10.54
N ARG A 31 8.53 -2.39 -11.20
CA ARG A 31 7.65 -1.30 -11.64
C ARG A 31 7.07 -0.53 -10.47
N GLU A 32 6.59 -1.22 -9.43
CA GLU A 32 6.05 -0.57 -8.24
C GLU A 32 7.13 0.25 -7.51
N ILE A 33 8.36 -0.26 -7.41
CA ILE A 33 9.50 0.47 -6.86
C ILE A 33 9.79 1.75 -7.65
N ILE A 34 9.83 1.70 -8.99
CA ILE A 34 10.02 2.88 -9.86
C ILE A 34 8.92 3.91 -9.60
N LEU A 35 7.66 3.46 -9.61
CA LEU A 35 6.51 4.34 -9.46
C LEU A 35 6.47 4.96 -8.06
N GLY A 36 6.89 4.22 -7.03
CA GLY A 36 7.06 4.71 -5.67
C GLY A 36 8.13 5.80 -5.59
N ALA A 37 9.31 5.57 -6.16
CA ALA A 37 10.38 6.57 -6.19
C ALA A 37 9.98 7.85 -6.93
N LYS A 38 9.30 7.73 -8.08
CA LYS A 38 8.75 8.90 -8.81
C LYS A 38 7.69 9.64 -8.01
N THR A 39 6.85 8.92 -7.28
CA THR A 39 5.82 9.51 -6.42
C THR A 39 6.44 10.24 -5.25
N TYR A 40 7.45 9.64 -4.63
CA TYR A 40 8.24 10.25 -3.57
C TYR A 40 8.91 11.53 -4.07
N GLU A 41 9.66 11.47 -5.17
CA GLU A 41 10.32 12.65 -5.77
C GLU A 41 9.34 13.77 -6.10
N ARG A 42 8.17 13.43 -6.66
CA ARG A 42 7.13 14.41 -6.98
C ARG A 42 6.62 15.17 -5.75
N LEU A 43 6.55 14.51 -4.59
CA LEU A 43 6.01 15.09 -3.35
C LEU A 43 7.10 15.67 -2.43
N CYS A 44 8.33 15.16 -2.53
CA CYS A 44 9.46 15.50 -1.67
C CYS A 44 10.56 16.32 -2.34
N GLY A 45 10.54 16.46 -3.67
CA GLY A 45 11.54 17.20 -4.44
C GLY A 45 12.86 16.46 -4.70
N SER A 46 13.15 15.38 -3.97
CA SER A 46 14.28 14.46 -4.18
C SER A 46 13.85 13.02 -3.88
N ARG A 47 14.63 12.04 -4.34
CA ARG A 47 14.47 10.60 -4.06
C ARG A 47 15.55 10.00 -3.13
N ASP A 48 16.44 10.81 -2.56
CA ASP A 48 17.61 10.32 -1.81
C ASP A 48 17.26 9.50 -0.55
N ARG A 49 16.06 9.70 0.00
CA ARG A 49 15.56 8.96 1.18
C ARG A 49 14.55 7.85 0.82
N TYR A 50 14.35 7.60 -0.46
CA TYR A 50 13.61 6.44 -0.94
C TYR A 50 14.62 5.38 -1.34
N VAL A 51 14.74 4.33 -0.54
CA VAL A 51 15.84 3.36 -0.66
C VAL A 51 15.31 1.95 -0.80
N VAL A 52 16.07 1.11 -1.49
CA VAL A 52 15.82 -0.33 -1.54
C VAL A 52 16.88 -1.05 -0.73
N ILE A 53 16.44 -1.99 0.10
CA ILE A 53 17.33 -2.83 0.89
C ILE A 53 17.09 -4.27 0.50
N HIS A 54 18.19 -5.00 0.33
CA HIS A 54 18.14 -6.43 0.11
C HIS A 54 19.35 -7.09 0.77
N PHE A 55 19.16 -8.35 1.17
CA PHE A 55 20.25 -9.18 1.63
C PHE A 55 20.32 -10.41 0.73
N LEU A 56 20.82 -10.20 -0.49
CA LEU A 56 20.89 -11.23 -1.53
C LEU A 56 22.35 -11.56 -1.80
N ARG A 57 22.61 -12.82 -2.15
CA ARG A 57 23.87 -13.24 -2.79
C ARG A 57 23.51 -13.97 -4.09
N GLY A 58 24.21 -13.67 -5.18
CA GLY A 58 24.10 -14.40 -6.47
C GLY A 58 23.22 -13.75 -7.54
N LEU A 59 22.89 -14.53 -8.59
CA LEU A 59 22.35 -14.10 -9.90
C LEU A 59 21.13 -13.16 -9.88
N TYR A 60 20.23 -13.28 -8.91
CA TYR A 60 19.08 -12.38 -8.78
C TYR A 60 19.49 -10.94 -8.45
N THR A 61 20.64 -10.77 -7.81
CA THR A 61 21.22 -9.46 -7.47
C THR A 61 21.63 -8.72 -8.74
N ASP A 62 22.28 -9.39 -9.69
CA ASP A 62 22.73 -8.77 -10.94
C ASP A 62 21.54 -8.42 -11.83
N TYR A 63 20.53 -9.29 -11.88
CA TYR A 63 19.29 -9.01 -12.60
C TYR A 63 18.53 -7.84 -11.98
N PHE A 64 18.42 -7.77 -10.65
CA PHE A 64 17.85 -6.64 -9.93
C PHE A 64 18.61 -5.35 -10.20
N LYS A 65 19.93 -5.34 -9.94
CA LYS A 65 20.80 -4.19 -10.20
C LYS A 65 20.62 -3.72 -11.65
N LYS A 66 20.69 -4.58 -12.66
CA LYS A 66 20.48 -4.18 -14.06
C LYS A 66 19.12 -3.52 -14.33
N TYR A 67 18.05 -4.01 -13.70
CA TYR A 67 16.73 -3.39 -13.85
C TYR A 67 16.66 -2.03 -13.17
N VAL A 68 17.20 -1.91 -11.95
CA VAL A 68 17.05 -0.72 -11.10
C VAL A 68 18.20 0.30 -11.17
N GLU A 69 19.34 -0.04 -11.75
CA GLU A 69 20.55 0.79 -11.85
C GLU A 69 20.29 2.08 -12.63
N ASN A 70 19.52 1.99 -13.72
CA ASN A 70 19.11 3.17 -14.49
C ASN A 70 18.11 4.08 -13.73
N MET A 71 17.61 3.67 -12.57
CA MET A 71 16.58 4.39 -11.83
C MET A 71 17.13 5.41 -10.84
N ARG A 72 18.46 5.43 -10.58
CA ARG A 72 19.09 6.32 -9.60
C ARG A 72 18.44 6.23 -8.20
N ILE A 73 18.02 5.04 -7.81
CA ILE A 73 17.48 4.76 -6.47
C ILE A 73 18.65 4.19 -5.64
N PRO A 74 18.93 4.70 -4.43
CA PRO A 74 19.92 4.09 -3.56
C PRO A 74 19.54 2.65 -3.20
N ILE A 75 20.47 1.72 -3.39
CA ILE A 75 20.29 0.29 -3.11
C ILE A 75 21.37 -0.15 -2.13
N TYR A 76 20.96 -0.80 -1.06
CA TYR A 76 21.86 -1.29 -0.01
C TYR A 76 21.79 -2.82 0.08
N GLU A 77 22.94 -3.46 -0.07
CA GLU A 77 23.11 -4.91 0.05
C GLU A 77 23.53 -5.28 1.48
N VAL A 78 22.61 -5.11 2.43
CA VAL A 78 22.84 -5.33 3.87
C VAL A 78 21.62 -5.99 4.52
N PRO A 79 21.79 -6.75 5.61
CA PRO A 79 20.65 -7.17 6.44
C PRO A 79 19.86 -5.96 6.91
N ILE A 80 18.53 -6.05 6.85
CA ILE A 80 17.64 -4.94 7.24
C ILE A 80 17.89 -4.49 8.69
N GLN A 81 18.24 -5.39 9.61
CA GLN A 81 18.54 -5.05 11.00
C GLN A 81 19.68 -4.03 11.11
N TYR A 82 20.73 -4.22 10.31
CA TYR A 82 21.87 -3.32 10.30
C TYR A 82 21.45 -1.93 9.83
N PHE A 83 20.64 -1.85 8.77
CA PHE A 83 20.16 -0.57 8.28
C PHE A 83 19.20 0.12 9.26
N LEU A 84 18.33 -0.64 9.94
CA LEU A 84 17.42 -0.10 10.94
C LEU A 84 18.14 0.44 12.18
N SER A 85 19.36 -0.03 12.48
CA SER A 85 20.15 0.48 13.60
C SER A 85 20.51 1.97 13.50
N PHE A 86 20.41 2.57 12.30
CA PHE A 86 20.60 4.00 12.08
C PHE A 86 19.35 4.86 12.41
N PHE A 87 18.23 4.23 12.74
CA PHE A 87 16.96 4.91 12.98
C PHE A 87 16.44 4.62 14.38
N THR A 88 15.96 5.66 15.05
CA THR A 88 15.41 5.53 16.42
C THR A 88 13.98 5.00 16.42
N ARG A 89 13.18 5.34 15.40
CA ARG A 89 11.74 5.06 15.37
C ARG A 89 11.29 4.47 14.03
N PRO A 90 11.71 3.22 13.72
CA PRO A 90 11.25 2.54 12.52
C PRO A 90 9.82 2.04 12.64
N LEU A 91 9.03 2.22 11.59
CA LEU A 91 7.69 1.65 11.46
C LEU A 91 7.58 0.73 10.26
N TYR A 92 7.32 -0.54 10.50
CA TYR A 92 7.06 -1.52 9.45
C TYR A 92 5.56 -1.56 9.13
N LEU A 93 5.22 -1.35 7.86
CA LEU A 93 3.84 -1.49 7.40
C LEU A 93 3.52 -2.94 7.05
N ASP A 94 2.62 -3.52 7.83
CA ASP A 94 2.22 -4.92 7.69
C ASP A 94 0.69 -5.02 7.76
N PRO A 95 0.02 -5.52 6.70
CA PRO A 95 -1.44 -5.67 6.68
C PRO A 95 -2.00 -6.61 7.77
N TYR A 96 -1.16 -7.45 8.38
CA TYR A 96 -1.53 -8.38 9.45
C TYR A 96 -1.19 -7.86 10.86
N ALA A 97 -0.63 -6.67 11.01
CA ALA A 97 -0.32 -6.09 12.30
C ALA A 97 -1.58 -5.89 13.18
N TYR A 98 -1.40 -5.94 14.50
CA TYR A 98 -2.46 -5.64 15.45
C TYR A 98 -2.83 -4.15 15.41
N ASP A 99 -1.83 -3.28 15.57
CA ASP A 99 -1.98 -1.83 15.65
C ASP A 99 -2.28 -1.18 14.30
N VAL A 100 -3.00 -0.06 14.36
CA VAL A 100 -3.45 0.69 13.18
C VAL A 100 -2.56 1.91 12.95
N PHE A 101 -2.23 2.16 11.68
CA PHE A 101 -1.56 3.36 11.20
C PHE A 101 -2.48 4.58 11.26
N THR A 102 -1.96 5.68 11.81
CA THR A 102 -2.69 6.91 12.13
C THR A 102 -1.94 8.13 11.61
N SER A 103 -2.62 9.28 11.54
CA SER A 103 -1.97 10.53 11.12
C SER A 103 -0.85 10.98 12.07
N SER A 104 -0.84 10.56 13.33
CA SER A 104 0.29 10.86 14.24
C SER A 104 1.54 10.04 13.92
N ASP A 105 1.39 8.88 13.26
CA ASP A 105 2.53 8.01 12.93
C ASP A 105 3.49 8.67 11.94
N VAL A 106 2.96 9.43 10.98
CA VAL A 106 3.79 10.14 10.00
C VAL A 106 4.67 11.25 10.60
N TRP A 107 4.33 11.75 11.79
CA TRP A 107 5.10 12.77 12.51
C TRP A 107 5.99 12.19 13.61
N SER A 108 5.68 10.99 14.09
CA SER A 108 6.39 10.33 15.20
C SER A 108 7.41 9.31 14.73
N HIS A 109 7.44 8.95 13.45
CA HIS A 109 8.40 8.01 12.88
C HIS A 109 9.21 8.66 11.76
N ASP A 110 10.50 8.39 11.77
CA ASP A 110 11.46 9.00 10.83
C ASP A 110 11.68 8.11 9.60
N VAL A 111 11.25 6.84 9.67
CA VAL A 111 11.37 5.84 8.61
C VAL A 111 10.17 4.89 8.56
N PHE A 112 9.68 4.64 7.35
CA PHE A 112 8.64 3.66 7.06
C PHE A 112 9.22 2.55 6.20
N ILE A 113 8.98 1.30 6.60
CA ILE A 113 9.39 0.12 5.86
C ILE A 113 8.17 -0.50 5.18
N ILE A 114 8.31 -0.78 3.88
CA ILE A 114 7.32 -1.46 3.05
C ILE A 114 7.96 -2.75 2.52
N GLY A 115 7.31 -3.88 2.79
CA GLY A 115 7.74 -5.16 2.24
C GLY A 115 7.58 -5.20 0.72
N GLY A 116 8.63 -5.60 0.01
CA GLY A 116 8.67 -5.73 -1.43
C GLY A 116 8.20 -7.10 -1.93
N ILE A 117 7.07 -7.59 -1.42
CA ILE A 117 6.48 -8.86 -1.86
C ILE A 117 5.28 -8.57 -2.77
N VAL A 118 5.45 -8.82 -4.07
CA VAL A 118 4.37 -8.73 -5.07
C VAL A 118 3.88 -10.14 -5.37
N ASP A 119 2.68 -10.45 -4.90
CA ASP A 119 2.13 -11.80 -5.00
C ASP A 119 1.01 -11.92 -6.05
N LYS A 120 1.12 -12.94 -6.90
CA LYS A 120 0.03 -13.39 -7.78
C LYS A 120 0.01 -14.93 -7.78
N PRO A 121 -0.76 -15.66 -6.93
CA PRO A 121 -1.71 -15.25 -5.88
C PRO A 121 -1.05 -14.88 -4.52
N PRO A 122 -1.77 -14.18 -3.61
CA PRO A 122 -1.25 -13.72 -2.31
C PRO A 122 -0.69 -14.86 -1.45
N ARG A 123 0.60 -14.79 -1.14
CA ARG A 123 1.29 -15.65 -0.16
C ARG A 123 1.16 -14.95 1.20
N LYS A 124 0.08 -15.27 1.91
CA LYS A 124 -0.27 -14.61 3.17
C LYS A 124 0.90 -14.71 4.18
N ARG A 125 1.15 -13.61 4.88
CA ARG A 125 2.08 -13.50 6.03
C ARG A 125 3.58 -13.63 5.74
N LEU A 126 4.06 -13.70 4.49
CA LEU A 126 5.51 -13.76 4.25
C LEU A 126 6.26 -12.54 4.78
N THR A 127 5.73 -11.34 4.52
CA THR A 127 6.28 -10.08 5.07
C THR A 127 6.22 -10.09 6.60
N THR A 128 5.12 -10.55 7.17
CA THR A 128 4.94 -10.69 8.62
C THR A 128 6.00 -11.62 9.23
N GLU A 129 6.20 -12.80 8.64
CA GLU A 129 7.17 -13.80 9.11
C GLU A 129 8.61 -13.30 8.99
N LEU A 130 8.93 -12.54 7.93
CA LEU A 130 10.23 -11.90 7.77
C LEU A 130 10.48 -10.94 8.94
N VAL A 131 9.54 -10.05 9.24
CA VAL A 131 9.71 -9.07 10.33
C VAL A 131 9.79 -9.77 11.69
N GLU A 132 8.93 -10.74 11.95
CA GLU A 132 8.93 -11.49 13.22
C GLU A 132 10.24 -12.22 13.48
N ARG A 133 10.94 -12.68 12.43
CA ARG A 133 12.23 -13.36 12.55
C ARG A 133 13.41 -12.40 12.56
N CYS A 134 13.36 -11.37 11.72
CA CYS A 134 14.51 -10.52 11.44
C CYS A 134 14.53 -9.29 12.33
N CYS A 135 13.39 -8.67 12.61
CA CYS A 135 13.26 -7.41 13.34
C CYS A 135 12.05 -7.43 14.30
N PRO A 136 11.97 -8.38 15.25
CA PRO A 136 10.78 -8.56 16.09
C PRO A 136 10.44 -7.32 16.95
N GLU A 137 11.45 -6.53 17.32
CA GLU A 137 11.30 -5.33 18.14
C GLU A 137 10.78 -4.11 17.36
N THR A 138 10.71 -4.20 16.02
CA THR A 138 10.25 -3.08 15.19
C THR A 138 8.74 -2.91 15.29
N SER A 139 8.29 -1.67 15.52
CA SER A 139 6.87 -1.32 15.53
C SER A 139 6.21 -1.72 14.21
N ARG A 140 5.02 -2.34 14.29
CA ARG A 140 4.26 -2.84 13.14
C ARG A 140 2.87 -2.27 13.13
N LYS A 141 2.45 -1.68 12.01
CA LYS A 141 1.10 -1.14 11.85
C LYS A 141 0.47 -1.51 10.52
N LYS A 142 -0.84 -1.74 10.53
CA LYS A 142 -1.65 -1.92 9.32
C LYS A 142 -2.33 -0.61 8.93
N ILE A 143 -2.42 -0.35 7.64
CA ILE A 143 -3.25 0.73 7.09
C ILE A 143 -4.66 0.19 6.87
N VAL A 144 -5.68 0.90 7.35
CA VAL A 144 -7.08 0.50 7.23
C VAL A 144 -7.94 1.66 6.73
N LEU A 145 -9.00 1.33 6.00
CA LEU A 145 -10.07 2.25 5.62
C LEU A 145 -11.35 1.82 6.31
N LYS A 146 -11.96 2.66 7.16
CA LYS A 146 -13.13 2.31 7.98
C LYS A 146 -12.95 0.94 8.69
N GLY A 147 -11.79 0.75 9.33
CA GLY A 147 -11.47 -0.44 10.12
C GLY A 147 -11.16 -1.73 9.34
N SER A 148 -11.04 -1.68 8.01
CA SER A 148 -10.70 -2.85 7.18
C SER A 148 -9.52 -2.57 6.25
N VAL A 149 -8.65 -3.56 6.06
CA VAL A 149 -7.58 -3.54 5.03
C VAL A 149 -8.15 -3.70 3.61
N VAL A 150 -9.40 -4.17 3.47
CA VAL A 150 -10.03 -4.34 2.16
C VAL A 150 -10.25 -2.99 1.50
N GLY A 151 -9.76 -2.84 0.26
CA GLY A 151 -9.83 -1.57 -0.48
C GLY A 151 -8.69 -0.61 -0.21
N VAL A 152 -7.75 -0.96 0.69
CA VAL A 152 -6.47 -0.27 0.79
C VAL A 152 -5.57 -0.83 -0.33
N PRO A 153 -5.06 0.02 -1.23
CA PRO A 153 -4.15 -0.41 -2.30
C PRO A 153 -2.92 -1.11 -1.72
N PRO A 154 -2.58 -2.33 -2.15
CA PRO A 154 -1.44 -3.07 -1.61
C PRO A 154 -0.10 -2.72 -2.26
N GLU A 155 -0.09 -2.03 -3.41
CA GLU A 155 1.12 -1.79 -4.18
C GLU A 155 2.08 -0.82 -3.48
N ILE A 156 3.38 -1.04 -3.62
CA ILE A 156 4.43 -0.26 -2.93
C ILE A 156 4.30 1.23 -3.23
N ASN A 157 4.05 1.58 -4.50
CA ASN A 157 3.89 2.97 -4.91
C ASN A 157 2.65 3.60 -4.26
N SER A 158 1.57 2.85 -4.12
CA SER A 158 0.32 3.31 -3.51
C SER A 158 0.49 3.49 -2.01
N ILE A 159 1.14 2.55 -1.32
CA ILE A 159 1.47 2.68 0.11
C ILE A 159 2.38 3.89 0.36
N THR A 160 3.41 4.07 -0.47
CA THR A 160 4.28 5.26 -0.44
C THR A 160 3.45 6.55 -0.57
N GLU A 161 2.53 6.59 -1.54
CA GLU A 161 1.68 7.76 -1.75
C GLU A 161 0.74 8.03 -0.57
N ILE A 162 0.20 6.98 0.06
CA ILE A 162 -0.67 7.09 1.24
C ILE A 162 0.10 7.72 2.41
N ILE A 163 1.33 7.27 2.70
CA ILE A 163 2.17 7.85 3.76
C ILE A 163 2.37 9.36 3.50
N LEU A 164 2.80 9.71 2.28
CA LEU A 164 3.13 11.09 1.93
C LEU A 164 1.89 12.01 1.86
N LYS A 165 0.75 11.51 1.37
CA LYS A 165 -0.52 12.26 1.40
C LYS A 165 -1.06 12.39 2.82
N THR A 166 -0.83 11.42 3.70
CA THR A 166 -1.19 11.54 5.11
C THR A 166 -0.43 12.70 5.76
N LEU A 167 0.85 12.90 5.44
CA LEU A 167 1.60 14.11 5.86
C LEU A 167 0.98 15.41 5.34
N LEU A 168 0.51 15.41 4.09
CA LEU A 168 -0.09 16.60 3.47
C LEU A 168 -1.47 16.95 4.03
N TYR A 169 -2.27 15.93 4.36
CA TYR A 169 -3.68 16.09 4.71
C TYR A 169 -3.96 15.97 6.21
N ASN A 170 -3.03 15.37 6.96
CA ASN A 170 -3.25 14.89 8.32
C ASN A 170 -4.46 13.93 8.44
N ASP A 171 -4.76 13.18 7.38
CA ASP A 171 -5.92 12.29 7.27
C ASP A 171 -5.58 11.06 6.43
N VAL A 172 -5.51 9.90 7.08
CA VAL A 172 -5.20 8.60 6.47
C VAL A 172 -6.32 8.16 5.52
N GLU A 173 -7.59 8.33 5.88
CA GLU A 173 -8.71 7.86 5.03
C GLU A 173 -8.80 8.68 3.75
N LYS A 174 -8.58 9.99 3.83
CA LYS A 174 -8.48 10.85 2.65
C LYS A 174 -7.29 10.48 1.78
N ALA A 175 -6.13 10.20 2.38
CA ALA A 175 -4.94 9.75 1.65
C ALA A 175 -5.19 8.43 0.90
N ILE A 176 -5.91 7.48 1.51
CA ILE A 176 -6.33 6.23 0.87
C ILE A 176 -7.31 6.53 -0.28
N LYS A 177 -8.35 7.34 -0.05
CA LYS A 177 -9.35 7.72 -1.08
C LYS A 177 -8.72 8.39 -2.30
N ASP A 178 -7.74 9.26 -2.09
CA ASP A 178 -7.05 9.96 -3.18
C ASP A 178 -6.04 9.08 -3.93
N THR A 179 -5.70 7.90 -3.39
CA THR A 179 -4.71 6.99 -3.96
C THR A 179 -5.34 5.74 -4.57
N MET A 180 -6.51 5.32 -4.08
CA MET A 180 -7.17 4.10 -4.54
C MET A 180 -7.51 4.14 -6.04
N SER A 181 -7.30 3.01 -6.70
CA SER A 181 -7.77 2.81 -8.07
C SER A 181 -9.28 2.51 -8.08
N LYS A 182 -9.91 2.58 -9.26
CA LYS A 182 -11.29 2.10 -9.44
C LYS A 182 -11.45 0.63 -9.05
N ARG A 183 -10.40 -0.18 -9.21
CA ARG A 183 -10.41 -1.60 -8.84
C ARG A 183 -10.49 -1.76 -7.32
N ASP A 184 -9.73 -0.98 -6.57
CA ASP A 184 -9.73 -1.02 -5.10
C ASP A 184 -11.07 -0.57 -4.54
N ALA A 185 -11.61 0.54 -5.09
CA ALA A 185 -12.95 1.03 -4.76
C ALA A 185 -14.03 -0.02 -5.05
N MET A 186 -13.96 -0.70 -6.21
CA MET A 186 -14.88 -1.79 -6.56
C MET A 186 -14.78 -2.97 -5.59
N ILE A 187 -13.56 -3.41 -5.23
CA ILE A 187 -13.33 -4.50 -4.28
C ILE A 187 -13.93 -4.14 -2.92
N ARG A 188 -13.74 -2.89 -2.47
CA ARG A 188 -14.33 -2.42 -1.22
C ARG A 188 -15.84 -2.33 -1.27
N ALA A 189 -16.39 -1.76 -2.34
CA ALA A 189 -17.85 -1.70 -2.51
C ALA A 189 -18.48 -3.09 -2.53
N TYR A 190 -17.88 -4.05 -3.24
CA TYR A 190 -18.29 -5.46 -3.21
C TYR A 190 -18.29 -6.03 -1.78
N TYR A 191 -17.22 -5.79 -1.01
CA TYR A 191 -17.12 -6.26 0.37
C TYR A 191 -18.22 -5.69 1.28
N GLU A 192 -18.52 -4.39 1.16
CA GLU A 192 -19.60 -3.75 1.93
C GLU A 192 -20.98 -4.25 1.50
N LEU A 193 -21.21 -4.46 0.20
CA LEU A 193 -22.45 -5.02 -0.34
C LEU A 193 -22.70 -6.44 0.17
N VAL A 194 -21.68 -7.31 0.20
CA VAL A 194 -21.81 -8.68 0.70
C VAL A 194 -22.21 -8.69 2.18
N LYS A 195 -21.63 -7.82 3.01
CA LYS A 195 -22.00 -7.68 4.43
C LYS A 195 -23.46 -7.28 4.62
N ARG A 196 -23.98 -6.44 3.73
CA ARG A 196 -25.31 -5.83 3.83
C ARG A 196 -26.37 -6.56 3.00
N ARG A 197 -25.98 -7.59 2.23
CA ARG A 197 -26.80 -8.23 1.19
C ARG A 197 -28.22 -8.57 1.63
N ARG A 198 -28.39 -9.12 2.84
CA ARG A 198 -29.70 -9.50 3.40
C ARG A 198 -30.66 -8.34 3.66
N TYR A 199 -30.16 -7.11 3.69
CA TYR A 199 -30.93 -5.90 3.93
C TYR A 199 -31.26 -5.14 2.63
N ILE A 200 -30.71 -5.57 1.49
CA ILE A 200 -30.95 -4.93 0.19
C ILE A 200 -32.19 -5.57 -0.42
N LYS A 201 -33.33 -4.88 -0.37
CA LYS A 201 -34.62 -5.38 -0.88
C LYS A 201 -35.21 -4.50 -1.96
N THR A 202 -34.82 -3.23 -2.00
CA THR A 202 -35.40 -2.20 -2.86
C THR A 202 -34.33 -1.44 -3.64
N ILE A 203 -34.75 -0.72 -4.68
CA ILE A 203 -33.87 0.20 -5.43
C ILE A 203 -33.38 1.32 -4.50
N ASP A 204 -34.22 1.80 -3.60
CA ASP A 204 -33.85 2.84 -2.62
C ASP A 204 -32.73 2.38 -1.67
N ASP A 205 -32.73 1.10 -1.25
CA ASP A 205 -31.61 0.55 -0.47
C ASP A 205 -30.29 0.62 -1.25
N VAL A 206 -30.31 0.28 -2.54
CA VAL A 206 -29.13 0.32 -3.41
C VAL A 206 -28.67 1.77 -3.61
N LYS A 207 -29.60 2.69 -3.80
CA LYS A 207 -29.32 4.13 -3.93
C LYS A 207 -28.68 4.70 -2.66
N ASN A 208 -29.25 4.40 -1.50
CA ASN A 208 -28.72 4.84 -0.21
C ASN A 208 -27.30 4.28 0.04
N ILE A 209 -27.06 3.01 -0.29
CA ILE A 209 -25.72 2.42 -0.21
C ILE A 209 -24.76 3.11 -1.19
N TYR A 210 -25.19 3.39 -2.42
CA TYR A 210 -24.35 4.10 -3.38
C TYR A 210 -23.94 5.49 -2.87
N GLU A 211 -24.90 6.26 -2.37
CA GLU A 211 -24.66 7.60 -1.82
C GLU A 211 -23.73 7.55 -0.60
N GLU A 212 -23.91 6.59 0.30
CA GLU A 212 -23.03 6.38 1.45
C GLU A 212 -21.61 6.05 1.02
N LEU A 213 -21.45 5.02 0.17
CA LEU A 213 -20.14 4.53 -0.26
C LEU A 213 -19.38 5.58 -1.08
N SER A 214 -20.06 6.33 -1.95
CA SER A 214 -19.43 7.36 -2.81
C SER A 214 -18.86 8.54 -2.03
N ARG A 215 -19.32 8.77 -0.79
CA ARG A 215 -18.74 9.81 0.08
C ARG A 215 -17.29 9.51 0.46
N TRP A 216 -16.91 8.23 0.59
CA TRP A 216 -15.59 7.84 1.08
C TRP A 216 -14.82 6.86 0.17
N LEU A 217 -15.45 6.35 -0.89
CA LEU A 217 -14.80 5.63 -1.98
C LEU A 217 -14.78 6.47 -3.26
N ASN A 218 -13.76 6.28 -4.10
CA ASN A 218 -13.74 6.82 -5.45
C ASN A 218 -14.61 5.96 -6.39
N LEU A 219 -15.92 6.05 -6.21
CA LEU A 219 -16.89 5.11 -6.79
C LEU A 219 -17.84 5.80 -7.76
N ASP A 220 -17.63 5.58 -9.06
CA ASP A 220 -18.62 5.95 -10.08
C ASP A 220 -19.71 4.89 -10.23
N GLU A 221 -20.81 5.26 -10.87
CA GLU A 221 -21.97 4.40 -11.09
C GLU A 221 -21.60 3.09 -11.83
N ILE A 222 -20.70 3.18 -12.82
CA ILE A 222 -20.23 2.02 -13.59
C ILE A 222 -19.51 1.02 -12.68
N THR A 223 -18.62 1.52 -11.82
CA THR A 223 -17.85 0.73 -10.86
C THR A 223 -18.75 0.15 -9.78
N PHE A 224 -19.75 0.91 -9.33
CA PHE A 224 -20.75 0.42 -8.39
C PHE A 224 -21.61 -0.70 -8.97
N ARG A 225 -22.13 -0.56 -10.20
CA ARG A 225 -22.87 -1.62 -10.90
C ARG A 225 -22.05 -2.90 -11.05
N ARG A 226 -20.75 -2.79 -11.33
CA ARG A 226 -19.84 -3.96 -11.35
C ARG A 226 -19.74 -4.64 -9.98
N SER A 227 -19.77 -3.85 -8.92
CA SER A 227 -19.77 -4.33 -7.53
C SER A 227 -21.08 -5.04 -7.19
N LEU A 228 -22.24 -4.50 -7.59
CA LEU A 228 -23.56 -5.13 -7.46
C LEU A 228 -23.61 -6.49 -8.18
N LYS A 229 -23.14 -6.52 -9.42
CA LYS A 229 -23.03 -7.76 -10.21
C LYS A 229 -22.21 -8.82 -9.47
N ARG A 230 -21.05 -8.43 -8.92
CA ARG A 230 -20.15 -9.35 -8.20
C ARG A 230 -20.74 -9.81 -6.86
N ALA A 231 -21.52 -8.96 -6.20
CA ALA A 231 -22.23 -9.28 -4.97
C ALA A 231 -23.49 -10.15 -5.18
N GLY A 232 -23.87 -10.42 -6.44
CA GLY A 232 -25.07 -11.19 -6.76
C GLY A 232 -26.35 -10.48 -6.33
N ILE A 233 -26.37 -9.14 -6.47
CA ILE A 233 -27.58 -8.33 -6.29
C ILE A 233 -28.41 -8.38 -7.59
N PRO A 234 -29.73 -8.67 -7.52
CA PRO A 234 -30.58 -8.78 -8.69
C PRO A 234 -30.62 -7.49 -9.53
N ARG A 235 -30.72 -7.62 -10.85
CA ARG A 235 -30.62 -6.47 -11.79
C ARG A 235 -31.77 -5.49 -11.67
N GLU A 236 -32.93 -5.96 -11.27
CA GLU A 236 -34.14 -5.16 -11.02
C GLU A 236 -33.96 -4.15 -9.87
N LEU A 237 -32.94 -4.34 -9.02
CA LEU A 237 -32.61 -3.41 -7.94
C LEU A 237 -31.51 -2.42 -8.32
N TRP A 238 -30.93 -2.50 -9.52
CA TRP A 238 -29.79 -1.66 -9.89
C TRP A 238 -30.27 -0.25 -10.23
N ILE A 239 -29.56 0.75 -9.71
CA ILE A 239 -29.64 2.14 -10.17
C ILE A 239 -28.79 2.35 -11.41
#